data_AF-A0A7X8L300-F1
#
_entry.id   AF-A0A7X8L300-F1
#
_cell.length_a   1.000
_cell.length_b   1.000
_cell.length_c   1.000
_cell.angle_alpha   90.00
_cell.angle_beta   90.00
_cell.angle_gamma   90.00
#
_symmetry.space_group_name_H-M   'P 1'
#
loop_
_entity.id
_entity.type
_entity.pdbx_description
1 polymer ?
#
loop_
_entity_poly.entity_id
_entity_poly.type
_entity_poly.pdbx_seq_one_letter_code
_entity_poly.pdbx_strand_id
1 'polypeptide(L)'
;MDKSVVENFAVNARTKLIAEITYMAGLIGITKNKIAQPLPQSTEDLQFFDVGLNDVVELHGKSIRQRSILIEEIKHRGKTSGHAEAFQSVIEEVAYTWFNRLIAIRFMEVNDYLPSRVRVLSSDQPGKQEPDIVTTPFASGLIFSPTERELIFEFKSNNQLDELFRFLFIKQCNSLHEVLPDLFEKTSDYTELLLPISFTDREGVVHQLVTDIDEADFDVKKGGQIEIIGWLYQYYNSEYKDQIYSDLKNNIKIDNERVPVATQLFTPAWIVKYMVENTLGKLWLESHSNGGLTNKWRYYLPAASQAEAVELALASRQNLPRELNPEEIKIIDPSMGSGHILVYAFDVLMHIYERCGYTNRDATILILQKNLYGLDIDRRAFQLAYFAVMMKARQYNRRILQENIRPHVYAINDNSLLTPELIKDLAQDNQAMRDDLVSLAGDLAGAEIYGSLIDVKPINFAAIYDHIEALR
;
A
#
# COMPACT_ATOMS: atom_id res chain seq x y z
N MET A 1 5.19 -8.24 20.26
CA MET A 1 5.04 -8.96 18.99
C MET A 1 5.79 -10.26 18.97
N ASP A 2 5.04 -11.34 18.97
CA ASP A 2 5.51 -12.68 18.66
C ASP A 2 5.62 -12.81 17.14
N LYS A 3 6.85 -12.83 16.63
CA LYS A 3 7.10 -12.88 15.18
C LYS A 3 6.64 -14.20 14.56
N SER A 4 6.70 -15.31 15.28
CA SER A 4 6.31 -16.63 14.76
C SER A 4 4.80 -16.70 14.54
N VAL A 5 4.01 -16.08 15.42
CA VAL A 5 2.55 -15.97 15.24
C VAL A 5 2.20 -15.10 14.03
N VAL A 6 2.84 -13.93 13.89
CA VAL A 6 2.63 -13.03 12.75
C VAL A 6 3.05 -13.70 11.43
N GLU A 7 4.14 -14.45 11.43
CA GLU A 7 4.63 -15.20 10.27
C GLU A 7 3.65 -16.30 9.85
N ASN A 8 3.23 -17.15 10.80
CA ASN A 8 2.27 -18.21 10.54
C ASN A 8 0.95 -17.66 9.97
N PHE A 9 0.44 -16.58 10.57
CA PHE A 9 -0.76 -15.92 10.06
C PHE A 9 -0.58 -15.42 8.63
N ALA A 10 0.50 -14.69 8.33
CA ALA A 10 0.67 -14.07 7.01
C ALA A 10 0.83 -15.12 5.88
N VAL A 11 1.56 -16.20 6.15
CA VAL A 11 1.74 -17.33 5.22
C VAL A 11 0.39 -18.03 4.98
N ASN A 12 -0.34 -18.35 6.04
CA ASN A 12 -1.65 -19.00 5.94
C ASN A 12 -2.66 -18.11 5.21
N ALA A 13 -2.66 -16.80 5.51
CA ALA A 13 -3.53 -15.83 4.87
C ALA A 13 -3.30 -15.75 3.36
N ARG A 14 -2.04 -15.75 2.90
CA ARG A 14 -1.72 -15.79 1.46
C ARG A 14 -2.33 -17.02 0.80
N THR A 15 -2.00 -18.20 1.31
CA THR A 15 -2.42 -19.47 0.71
C THR A 15 -3.94 -19.60 0.70
N LYS A 16 -4.60 -19.20 1.80
CA LYS A 16 -6.06 -19.25 1.90
C LYS A 16 -6.74 -18.25 0.96
N LEU A 17 -6.31 -16.99 0.93
CA LEU A 17 -6.88 -15.98 0.03
C LEU A 17 -6.74 -16.39 -1.43
N ILE A 18 -5.57 -16.85 -1.86
CA ILE A 18 -5.34 -17.32 -3.24
C ILE A 18 -6.29 -18.47 -3.57
N ALA A 19 -6.43 -19.46 -2.69
CA ALA A 19 -7.30 -20.60 -2.91
C ALA A 19 -8.78 -20.20 -3.02
N GLU A 20 -9.27 -19.34 -2.12
CA GLU A 20 -10.66 -18.90 -2.10
C GLU A 20 -10.97 -17.95 -3.27
N ILE A 21 -10.07 -17.04 -3.63
CA ILE A 21 -10.22 -16.17 -4.79
C ILE A 21 -10.23 -16.99 -6.08
N THR A 22 -9.38 -18.01 -6.17
CA THR A 22 -9.40 -18.97 -7.30
C THR A 22 -10.74 -19.68 -7.38
N TYR A 23 -11.29 -20.10 -6.23
CA TYR A 23 -12.59 -20.75 -6.17
C TYR A 23 -13.71 -19.79 -6.61
N MET A 24 -13.73 -18.55 -6.12
CA MET A 24 -14.69 -17.51 -6.52
C MET A 24 -14.62 -17.20 -8.02
N ALA A 25 -13.42 -17.12 -8.59
CA ALA A 25 -13.24 -16.97 -10.04
C ALA A 25 -13.85 -18.16 -10.81
N GLY A 26 -13.65 -19.38 -10.29
CA GLY A 26 -14.26 -20.60 -10.82
C GLY A 26 -15.79 -20.56 -10.81
N LEU A 27 -16.39 -20.04 -9.73
CA LEU A 27 -17.84 -19.85 -9.62
C LEU A 27 -18.38 -18.92 -10.69
N ILE A 28 -17.62 -17.95 -11.19
CA ILE A 28 -18.03 -17.08 -12.31
C ILE A 28 -17.53 -17.57 -13.68
N GLY A 29 -17.10 -18.84 -13.75
CA GLY A 29 -16.68 -19.49 -14.99
C GLY A 29 -15.34 -19.02 -15.54
N ILE A 30 -14.46 -18.53 -14.68
CA ILE A 30 -13.09 -18.11 -15.04
C ILE A 30 -12.12 -19.02 -14.30
N THR A 31 -11.31 -19.76 -15.05
CA THR A 31 -10.36 -20.72 -14.48
C THR A 31 -8.99 -20.56 -15.13
N LYS A 32 -7.97 -21.17 -14.52
CA LYS A 32 -6.62 -21.29 -15.08
C LYS A 32 -6.58 -21.85 -16.51
N ASN A 33 -7.59 -22.63 -16.93
CA ASN A 33 -7.58 -23.32 -18.22
C ASN A 33 -8.52 -22.68 -19.25
N LYS A 34 -9.60 -22.03 -18.81
CA LYS A 34 -10.64 -21.52 -19.71
C LYS A 34 -11.46 -20.40 -19.09
N ILE A 35 -12.09 -19.62 -19.98
CA ILE A 35 -13.13 -18.64 -19.68
C ILE A 35 -14.43 -19.12 -20.31
N ALA A 36 -15.45 -19.39 -19.50
CA ALA A 36 -16.77 -19.81 -19.95
C ALA A 36 -17.47 -18.69 -20.72
N GLN A 37 -18.13 -19.05 -21.82
CA GLN A 37 -18.98 -18.13 -22.57
C GLN A 37 -20.39 -18.11 -21.97
N PRO A 38 -21.10 -16.97 -22.04
CA PRO A 38 -22.52 -16.93 -21.68
C PRO A 38 -23.33 -17.94 -22.49
N LEU A 39 -24.29 -18.62 -21.84
CA LEU A 39 -25.21 -19.55 -22.49
C LEU A 39 -26.18 -18.80 -23.44
N PRO A 40 -26.78 -19.47 -24.45
CA PRO A 40 -27.64 -18.81 -25.43
C PRO A 40 -28.85 -18.06 -24.87
N GLN A 41 -29.32 -18.44 -23.67
CA GLN A 41 -30.43 -17.77 -22.97
C GLN A 41 -30.02 -16.49 -22.24
N SER A 42 -28.73 -16.14 -22.26
CA SER A 42 -28.21 -14.92 -21.63
C SER A 42 -28.68 -13.68 -22.36
N THR A 43 -28.90 -12.61 -21.61
CA THR A 43 -29.24 -11.27 -22.06
C THR A 43 -28.17 -10.27 -21.60
N GLU A 44 -28.36 -8.99 -21.92
CA GLU A 44 -27.44 -7.92 -21.49
C GLU A 44 -27.41 -7.76 -19.96
N ASP A 45 -28.57 -7.79 -19.31
CA ASP A 45 -28.71 -7.58 -17.85
C ASP A 45 -28.61 -8.86 -17.03
N LEU A 46 -28.62 -10.02 -17.69
CA LEU A 46 -28.65 -11.33 -17.04
C LEU A 46 -27.88 -12.38 -17.84
N GLN A 47 -26.77 -12.89 -17.29
CA GLN A 47 -25.93 -13.90 -17.93
C GLN A 47 -25.91 -15.22 -17.17
N PHE A 48 -25.98 -16.32 -17.92
CA PHE A 48 -25.92 -17.68 -17.40
C PHE A 48 -24.65 -18.39 -17.86
N PHE A 49 -24.00 -19.13 -16.97
CA PHE A 49 -22.77 -19.86 -17.26
C PHE A 49 -22.86 -21.32 -16.83
N ASP A 50 -22.39 -22.21 -17.69
CA ASP A 50 -22.06 -23.58 -17.30
C ASP A 50 -20.62 -23.61 -16.78
N VAL A 51 -20.49 -23.83 -15.48
CA VAL A 51 -19.20 -23.94 -14.78
C VAL A 51 -18.88 -25.37 -14.35
N GLY A 52 -19.64 -26.36 -14.82
CA GLY A 52 -19.49 -27.77 -14.43
C GLY A 52 -20.02 -28.08 -13.03
N LEU A 53 -20.92 -27.25 -12.50
CA LEU A 53 -21.70 -27.50 -11.28
C LEU A 53 -23.10 -28.01 -11.66
N ASN A 54 -23.85 -28.52 -10.67
CA ASN A 54 -25.21 -29.04 -10.90
C ASN A 54 -26.19 -27.96 -11.38
N ASP A 55 -25.97 -26.71 -10.95
CA ASP A 55 -26.79 -25.56 -11.32
C ASP A 55 -25.99 -24.59 -12.20
N VAL A 56 -26.69 -23.89 -13.10
CA VAL A 56 -26.10 -22.80 -13.88
C VAL A 56 -25.86 -21.60 -12.99
N VAL A 57 -24.71 -20.95 -13.18
CA VAL A 57 -24.38 -19.72 -12.45
C VAL A 57 -25.07 -18.56 -13.13
N GLU A 58 -25.74 -17.75 -12.32
CA GLU A 58 -26.48 -16.57 -12.75
C GLU A 58 -25.74 -15.30 -12.28
N LEU A 59 -25.48 -14.37 -13.20
CA LEU A 59 -24.91 -13.06 -12.91
C LEU A 59 -25.84 -11.95 -13.43
N HIS A 60 -25.94 -10.88 -12.65
CA HIS A 60 -26.80 -9.73 -12.95
C HIS A 60 -26.02 -8.42 -12.94
N GLY A 61 -26.47 -7.45 -13.75
CA GLY A 61 -26.10 -6.03 -13.63
C GLY A 61 -24.61 -5.77 -13.38
N LYS A 62 -24.28 -5.23 -12.20
CA LYS A 62 -22.90 -4.85 -11.82
C LYS A 62 -21.92 -6.03 -11.96
N SER A 63 -22.30 -7.24 -11.55
CA SER A 63 -21.40 -8.41 -11.56
C SER A 63 -21.01 -8.83 -12.98
N ILE A 64 -21.88 -8.60 -13.98
CA ILE A 64 -21.54 -8.85 -15.40
C ILE A 64 -20.43 -7.90 -15.84
N ARG A 65 -20.54 -6.61 -15.53
CA ARG A 65 -19.52 -5.61 -15.86
C ARG A 65 -18.18 -5.95 -15.18
N GLN A 66 -18.22 -6.29 -13.89
CA GLN A 66 -17.02 -6.65 -13.14
C GLN A 66 -16.33 -7.89 -13.72
N ARG A 67 -17.10 -8.91 -14.09
CA ARG A 67 -16.58 -10.10 -14.76
C ARG A 67 -15.91 -9.78 -16.10
N SER A 68 -16.51 -8.90 -16.90
CA SER A 68 -15.92 -8.49 -18.18
C SER A 68 -14.57 -7.81 -18.01
N ILE A 69 -14.43 -6.93 -17.02
CA ILE A 69 -13.15 -6.26 -16.73
C ILE A 69 -12.09 -7.28 -16.27
N LEU A 70 -12.46 -8.22 -15.41
CA LEU A 70 -11.57 -9.32 -15.00
C LEU A 70 -11.04 -10.11 -16.23
N ILE A 71 -11.92 -10.40 -17.19
CA ILE A 71 -11.55 -11.11 -18.41
C ILE A 71 -10.61 -10.27 -19.27
N GLU A 72 -10.87 -8.97 -19.40
CA GLU A 72 -10.01 -8.05 -20.14
C GLU A 72 -8.62 -7.98 -19.52
N GLU A 73 -8.53 -7.90 -18.20
CA GLU A 73 -7.25 -7.87 -17.48
C GLU A 73 -6.45 -9.16 -17.67
N ILE A 74 -7.08 -10.33 -17.50
CA ILE A 74 -6.44 -11.63 -17.75
C ILE A 74 -5.97 -11.74 -19.21
N LYS A 75 -6.81 -11.35 -20.17
CA LYS A 75 -6.44 -11.38 -21.60
C LYS A 75 -5.31 -10.40 -21.91
N HIS A 76 -5.31 -9.23 -21.29
CA HIS A 76 -4.28 -8.21 -21.47
C HIS A 76 -2.91 -8.73 -21.05
N ARG A 77 -2.77 -9.24 -19.82
CA ARG A 77 -1.54 -9.86 -19.32
C ARG A 77 -1.15 -11.10 -20.12
N GLY A 78 -2.15 -11.90 -20.51
CA GLY A 78 -1.97 -13.14 -21.27
C GLY A 78 -1.38 -12.94 -22.68
N LYS A 79 -1.32 -11.71 -23.21
CA LYS A 79 -0.62 -11.42 -24.47
C LYS A 79 0.89 -11.71 -24.38
N THR A 80 1.47 -11.61 -23.19
CA THR A 80 2.91 -11.78 -22.96
C THR A 80 3.24 -13.13 -22.34
N SER A 81 2.48 -13.58 -21.32
CA SER A 81 2.75 -14.78 -20.52
C SER A 81 1.81 -15.96 -20.80
N GLY A 82 0.75 -15.76 -21.59
CA GLY A 82 -0.28 -16.76 -21.82
C GLY A 82 -1.34 -16.82 -20.70
N HIS A 83 -2.47 -17.47 -20.98
CA HIS A 83 -3.67 -17.41 -20.14
C HIS A 83 -3.47 -17.94 -18.71
N ALA A 84 -2.77 -19.06 -18.55
CA ALA A 84 -2.64 -19.71 -17.24
C ALA A 84 -1.78 -18.89 -16.27
N GLU A 85 -0.70 -18.27 -16.77
CA GLU A 85 0.20 -17.40 -15.99
C GLU A 85 -0.49 -16.07 -15.68
N ALA A 86 -1.16 -15.47 -16.67
CA ALA A 86 -1.96 -14.27 -16.48
C ALA A 86 -3.09 -14.45 -15.45
N PHE A 87 -3.81 -15.58 -15.51
CA PHE A 87 -4.83 -15.91 -14.51
C PHE A 87 -4.20 -15.96 -13.11
N GLN A 88 -3.10 -16.69 -12.93
CA GLN A 88 -2.43 -16.79 -11.63
C GLN A 88 -1.96 -15.42 -11.12
N SER A 89 -1.36 -14.61 -11.99
CA SER A 89 -0.89 -13.24 -11.68
C SER A 89 -2.02 -12.35 -11.18
N VAL A 90 -3.18 -12.36 -11.84
CA VAL A 90 -4.37 -11.60 -11.41
C VAL A 90 -4.91 -12.11 -10.07
N ILE A 91 -5.02 -13.42 -9.87
CA ILE A 91 -5.47 -14.00 -8.59
C ILE A 91 -4.57 -13.57 -7.43
N GLU A 92 -3.24 -13.60 -7.64
CA GLU A 92 -2.27 -13.18 -6.62
C GLU A 92 -2.37 -11.70 -6.32
N GLU A 93 -2.57 -10.85 -7.32
CA GLU A 93 -2.79 -9.41 -7.14
C GLU A 93 -4.05 -9.12 -6.34
N VAL A 94 -5.16 -9.80 -6.63
CA VAL A 94 -6.42 -9.64 -5.89
C VAL A 94 -6.26 -10.11 -4.45
N ALA A 95 -5.60 -11.24 -4.22
CA ALA A 95 -5.32 -11.76 -2.88
C ALA A 95 -4.50 -10.77 -2.07
N TYR A 96 -3.45 -10.24 -2.67
CA TYR A 96 -2.58 -9.25 -2.06
C TYR A 96 -3.34 -7.94 -1.72
N THR A 97 -4.18 -7.48 -2.65
CA THR A 97 -5.01 -6.29 -2.45
C THR A 97 -5.92 -6.43 -1.24
N TRP A 98 -6.60 -7.57 -1.11
CA TRP A 98 -7.49 -7.82 0.02
C TRP A 98 -6.73 -8.03 1.33
N PHE A 99 -5.60 -8.73 1.30
CA PHE A 99 -4.71 -8.85 2.46
C PHE A 99 -4.33 -7.47 3.00
N ASN A 100 -3.80 -6.58 2.16
CA ASN A 100 -3.38 -5.25 2.57
C ASN A 100 -4.52 -4.42 3.17
N ARG A 101 -5.72 -4.47 2.58
CA ARG A 101 -6.89 -3.74 3.09
C ARG A 101 -7.37 -4.29 4.43
N LEU A 102 -7.32 -5.60 4.63
CA LEU A 102 -7.62 -6.23 5.92
C LEU A 102 -6.63 -5.77 7.00
N ILE A 103 -5.32 -5.81 6.73
CA ILE A 103 -4.30 -5.36 7.67
C ILE A 103 -4.46 -3.87 7.99
N ALA A 104 -4.71 -3.04 6.98
CA ALA A 104 -4.91 -1.62 7.17
C ALA A 104 -6.14 -1.31 8.02
N ILE A 105 -7.27 -1.97 7.76
CA ILE A 105 -8.47 -1.82 8.57
C ILE A 105 -8.23 -2.31 10.00
N ARG A 106 -7.55 -3.46 10.19
CA ARG A 106 -7.19 -3.97 11.52
C ARG A 106 -6.34 -2.96 12.28
N PHE A 107 -5.32 -2.40 11.63
CA PHE A 107 -4.49 -1.36 12.23
C PHE A 107 -5.32 -0.12 12.59
N MET A 108 -6.20 0.34 11.70
CA MET A 108 -6.99 1.55 11.93
C MET A 108 -8.04 1.38 13.02
N GLU A 109 -8.71 0.23 13.11
CA GLU A 109 -9.75 0.00 14.12
C GLU A 109 -9.16 -0.13 15.54
N VAL A 110 -7.99 -0.74 15.69
CA VAL A 110 -7.31 -0.88 16.99
C VAL A 110 -6.86 0.48 17.53
N ASN A 111 -6.51 1.41 16.64
CA ASN A 111 -5.97 2.72 17.00
C ASN A 111 -7.02 3.85 17.02
N ASP A 112 -8.32 3.55 16.83
CA ASP A 112 -9.39 4.56 16.67
C ASP A 112 -9.13 5.54 15.52
N TYR A 113 -8.51 5.05 14.44
CA TYR A 113 -8.16 5.85 13.26
C TYR A 113 -9.22 5.79 12.16
N LEU A 114 -10.15 4.83 12.21
CA LEU A 114 -11.34 4.84 11.36
C LEU A 114 -12.18 6.10 11.64
N PRO A 115 -12.66 6.83 10.61
CA PRO A 115 -13.41 8.07 10.80
C PRO A 115 -14.62 7.95 11.74
N SER A 116 -15.36 6.84 11.67
CA SER A 116 -16.53 6.57 12.51
C SER A 116 -16.21 5.90 13.84
N ARG A 117 -14.99 5.37 14.00
CA ARG A 117 -14.56 4.54 15.14
C ARG A 117 -15.34 3.24 15.35
N VAL A 118 -16.27 2.90 14.46
CA VAL A 118 -16.91 1.59 14.48
C VAL A 118 -15.91 0.55 14.01
N ARG A 119 -15.67 -0.48 14.81
CA ARG A 119 -14.76 -1.57 14.44
C ARG A 119 -15.38 -2.39 13.30
N VAL A 120 -14.55 -2.74 12.32
CA VAL A 120 -14.99 -3.32 11.05
C VAL A 120 -14.81 -4.82 11.07
N LEU A 121 -13.66 -5.29 11.56
CA LEU A 121 -13.29 -6.70 11.60
C LEU A 121 -13.58 -7.35 12.96
N SER A 122 -13.68 -6.53 14.00
CA SER A 122 -13.83 -6.98 15.38
C SER A 122 -14.87 -6.16 16.15
N SER A 123 -14.98 -6.39 17.45
CA SER A 123 -15.83 -5.64 18.37
C SER A 123 -15.02 -4.97 19.48
N ASP A 124 -15.50 -3.83 19.97
CA ASP A 124 -14.99 -3.17 21.18
C ASP A 124 -15.47 -3.86 22.46
N GLN A 125 -16.48 -4.73 22.34
CA GLN A 125 -16.99 -5.55 23.43
C GLN A 125 -16.15 -6.83 23.57
N PRO A 126 -15.47 -7.04 24.71
CA PRO A 126 -14.63 -8.22 24.91
C PRO A 126 -15.39 -9.53 24.71
N GLY A 127 -14.84 -10.41 23.86
CA GLY A 127 -15.39 -11.73 23.58
C GLY A 127 -16.53 -11.77 22.56
N LYS A 128 -17.03 -10.63 22.09
CA LYS A 128 -18.02 -10.57 21.02
C LYS A 128 -17.36 -10.88 19.67
N GLN A 129 -17.87 -11.91 19.00
CA GLN A 129 -17.35 -12.38 17.71
C GLN A 129 -17.92 -11.57 16.53
N GLU A 130 -19.16 -11.10 16.63
CA GLU A 130 -19.79 -10.30 15.58
C GLU A 130 -19.13 -8.90 15.52
N PRO A 131 -18.60 -8.47 14.36
CA PRO A 131 -18.01 -7.15 14.23
C PRO A 131 -19.02 -6.02 14.45
N ASP A 132 -18.57 -4.89 15.01
CA ASP A 132 -19.47 -3.78 15.36
C ASP A 132 -20.14 -3.14 14.13
N ILE A 133 -19.48 -3.18 12.97
CA ILE A 133 -20.06 -2.75 11.70
C ILE A 133 -21.28 -3.60 11.31
N VAL A 134 -21.28 -4.91 11.62
CA VAL A 134 -22.41 -5.82 11.36
C VAL A 134 -23.52 -5.60 12.39
N THR A 135 -23.16 -5.44 13.67
CA THR A 135 -24.13 -5.17 14.74
C THR A 135 -24.84 -3.85 14.52
N THR A 136 -24.09 -2.79 14.22
CA THR A 136 -24.58 -1.40 14.16
C THR A 136 -24.19 -0.68 12.86
N PRO A 137 -24.63 -1.18 11.68
CA PRO A 137 -24.18 -0.65 10.39
C PRO A 137 -24.50 0.82 10.20
N PHE A 138 -25.62 1.31 10.74
CA PHE A 138 -26.02 2.71 10.63
C PHE A 138 -25.26 3.67 11.56
N ALA A 139 -24.47 3.14 12.51
CA ALA A 139 -23.56 3.93 13.35
C ALA A 139 -22.18 4.12 12.69
N SER A 140 -21.88 3.39 11.61
CA SER A 140 -20.58 3.38 10.93
C SER A 140 -20.21 4.68 10.21
N GLY A 141 -21.09 5.69 10.20
CA GLY A 141 -20.90 6.93 9.43
C GLY A 141 -20.94 6.74 7.91
N LEU A 142 -21.15 5.51 7.43
CA LEU A 142 -21.28 5.22 6.01
C LEU A 142 -22.61 5.74 5.46
N ILE A 143 -22.57 6.23 4.23
CA ILE A 143 -23.75 6.72 3.52
C ILE A 143 -24.38 5.56 2.75
N PHE A 144 -25.64 5.26 3.07
CA PHE A 144 -26.44 4.21 2.41
C PHE A 144 -27.62 4.81 1.66
N SER A 145 -27.79 4.39 0.40
CA SER A 145 -29.00 4.67 -0.38
C SER A 145 -30.23 3.98 0.23
N PRO A 146 -31.47 4.37 -0.12
CA PRO A 146 -32.67 3.69 0.35
C PRO A 146 -32.64 2.17 0.07
N THR A 147 -32.27 1.76 -1.14
CA THR A 147 -32.15 0.36 -1.54
C THR A 147 -31.07 -0.39 -0.74
N GLU A 148 -29.95 0.25 -0.45
CA GLU A 148 -28.90 -0.36 0.38
C GLU A 148 -29.35 -0.56 1.83
N ARG A 149 -30.18 0.35 2.37
CA ARG A 149 -30.76 0.18 3.71
C ARG A 149 -31.72 -1.00 3.75
N GLU A 150 -32.58 -1.13 2.74
CA GLU A 150 -33.48 -2.29 2.59
C GLU A 150 -32.68 -3.58 2.51
N LEU A 151 -31.61 -3.62 1.70
CA LEU A 151 -30.73 -4.78 1.58
C LEU A 151 -30.05 -5.14 2.92
N ILE A 152 -29.61 -4.15 3.71
CA ILE A 152 -29.06 -4.39 5.06
C ILE A 152 -30.12 -5.05 5.96
N PHE A 153 -31.38 -4.58 5.93
CA PHE A 153 -32.46 -5.17 6.71
C PHE A 153 -32.79 -6.59 6.24
N GLU A 154 -32.77 -6.83 4.94
CA GLU A 154 -32.98 -8.15 4.34
C GLU A 154 -31.90 -9.14 4.81
N PHE A 155 -30.62 -8.78 4.66
CA PHE A 155 -29.53 -9.65 5.12
C PHE A 155 -29.64 -9.98 6.61
N LYS A 156 -29.99 -9.00 7.46
CA LYS A 156 -30.22 -9.25 8.89
C LYS A 156 -31.41 -10.17 9.15
N SER A 157 -32.53 -9.95 8.46
CA SER A 157 -33.76 -10.72 8.66
C SER A 157 -33.61 -12.17 8.19
N ASN A 158 -32.82 -12.40 7.14
CA ASN A 158 -32.54 -13.72 6.58
C ASN A 158 -31.31 -14.40 7.21
N ASN A 159 -30.68 -13.78 8.21
CA ASN A 159 -29.44 -14.26 8.85
C ASN A 159 -28.27 -14.48 7.87
N GLN A 160 -28.19 -13.66 6.82
CA GLN A 160 -27.13 -13.62 5.81
C GLN A 160 -26.00 -12.67 6.27
N LEU A 161 -25.40 -12.99 7.41
CA LEU A 161 -24.49 -12.07 8.10
C LEU A 161 -23.15 -11.88 7.36
N ASP A 162 -22.63 -12.91 6.70
CA ASP A 162 -21.39 -12.77 5.93
C ASP A 162 -21.60 -11.99 4.62
N GLU A 163 -22.77 -12.08 4.00
CA GLU A 163 -23.17 -11.22 2.89
C GLU A 163 -23.24 -9.76 3.34
N LEU A 164 -23.86 -9.51 4.49
CA LEU A 164 -23.90 -8.18 5.10
C LEU A 164 -22.49 -7.67 5.42
N PHE A 165 -21.64 -8.50 6.00
CA PHE A 165 -20.27 -8.14 6.34
C PHE A 165 -19.45 -7.78 5.10
N ARG A 166 -19.49 -8.61 4.04
CA ARG A 166 -18.82 -8.32 2.76
C ARG A 166 -19.30 -7.00 2.16
N PHE A 167 -20.61 -6.79 2.12
CA PHE A 167 -21.21 -5.54 1.63
C PHE A 167 -20.70 -4.32 2.41
N LEU A 168 -20.74 -4.38 3.74
CA LEU A 168 -20.29 -3.28 4.61
C LEU A 168 -18.79 -3.04 4.52
N PHE A 169 -17.98 -4.10 4.43
CA PHE A 169 -16.53 -4.02 4.28
C PHE A 169 -16.15 -3.32 2.97
N ILE A 170 -16.80 -3.67 1.85
CA ILE A 170 -16.61 -3.00 0.56
C ILE A 170 -17.01 -1.52 0.68
N LYS A 171 -18.14 -1.23 1.32
CA LYS A 171 -18.61 0.15 1.54
C LYS A 171 -17.61 0.95 2.39
N GLN A 172 -17.00 0.33 3.40
CA GLN A 172 -15.96 0.91 4.23
C GLN A 172 -14.68 1.18 3.43
N CYS A 173 -14.22 0.23 2.61
CA CYS A 173 -13.08 0.43 1.71
C CYS A 173 -13.31 1.62 0.77
N ASN A 174 -14.49 1.70 0.15
CA ASN A 174 -14.86 2.83 -0.72
C ASN A 174 -14.89 4.17 0.03
N SER A 175 -15.35 4.18 1.29
CA SER A 175 -15.30 5.40 2.10
C SER A 175 -13.87 5.79 2.47
N LEU A 176 -12.96 4.83 2.65
CA LEU A 176 -11.55 5.10 2.96
C LEU A 176 -10.76 5.58 1.74
N HIS A 177 -11.20 5.27 0.51
CA HIS A 177 -10.59 5.82 -0.71
C HIS A 177 -10.50 7.34 -0.69
N GLU A 178 -11.51 8.03 -0.15
CA GLU A 178 -11.54 9.50 -0.12
C GLU A 178 -10.42 10.11 0.74
N VAL A 179 -9.84 9.34 1.67
CA VAL A 179 -8.79 9.82 2.60
C VAL A 179 -7.47 9.05 2.49
N LEU A 180 -7.49 7.86 1.89
CA LEU A 180 -6.35 6.97 1.68
C LEU A 180 -6.38 6.34 0.27
N PRO A 181 -6.42 7.15 -0.81
CA PRO A 181 -6.71 6.68 -2.17
C PRO A 181 -5.67 5.73 -2.75
N ASP A 182 -4.41 5.85 -2.34
CA ASP A 182 -3.32 5.04 -2.88
C ASP A 182 -3.34 3.59 -2.36
N LEU A 183 -4.05 3.30 -1.25
CA LEU A 183 -4.26 1.94 -0.73
C LEU A 183 -5.68 1.41 -0.99
N PHE A 184 -6.69 2.25 -0.74
CA PHE A 184 -8.09 1.91 -0.97
C PHE A 184 -8.50 2.50 -2.30
N GLU A 185 -8.39 1.73 -3.38
CA GLU A 185 -8.89 2.14 -4.70
C GLU A 185 -10.42 2.08 -4.72
N LYS A 186 -11.09 2.89 -5.56
CA LYS A 186 -12.55 2.76 -5.77
C LYS A 186 -12.84 1.34 -6.24
N THR A 187 -13.54 0.55 -5.43
CA THR A 187 -13.60 -0.91 -5.61
C THR A 187 -14.49 -1.36 -6.79
N SER A 188 -14.88 -0.46 -7.69
CA SER A 188 -15.84 -0.72 -8.77
C SER A 188 -15.35 -1.60 -9.94
N ASP A 189 -14.20 -2.26 -9.83
CA ASP A 189 -13.53 -2.89 -10.97
C ASP A 189 -13.88 -4.37 -11.12
N TYR A 190 -13.11 -5.28 -10.52
CA TYR A 190 -13.42 -6.71 -10.51
C TYR A 190 -13.05 -7.42 -9.20
N THR A 191 -12.23 -6.77 -8.37
CA THR A 191 -11.71 -7.34 -7.12
C THR A 191 -12.81 -7.64 -6.11
N GLU A 192 -13.89 -6.84 -6.07
CA GLU A 192 -15.07 -7.06 -5.20
C GLU A 192 -15.77 -8.39 -5.50
N LEU A 193 -15.86 -8.78 -6.77
CA LEU A 193 -16.52 -10.01 -7.20
C LEU A 193 -15.79 -11.25 -6.65
N LEU A 194 -14.51 -11.07 -6.32
CA LEU A 194 -13.62 -12.11 -5.84
C LEU A 194 -13.35 -12.02 -4.33
N LEU A 195 -14.01 -11.13 -3.57
CA LEU A 195 -13.77 -10.95 -2.15
C LEU A 195 -14.27 -12.16 -1.32
N PRO A 196 -13.39 -12.97 -0.69
CA PRO A 196 -13.80 -14.21 -0.05
C PRO A 196 -14.00 -14.10 1.47
N ILE A 197 -14.17 -12.89 2.02
CA ILE A 197 -14.12 -12.73 3.49
C ILE A 197 -15.40 -13.22 4.18
N SER A 198 -15.20 -13.80 5.36
CA SER A 198 -16.24 -14.22 6.32
C SER A 198 -15.72 -13.93 7.72
N PHE A 199 -16.58 -13.45 8.62
CA PHE A 199 -16.25 -13.31 10.04
C PHE A 199 -16.73 -14.52 10.87
N THR A 200 -17.55 -15.39 10.27
CA THR A 200 -18.09 -16.59 10.93
C THR A 200 -17.22 -17.83 10.71
N ASP A 201 -16.42 -17.87 9.65
CA ASP A 201 -15.41 -18.92 9.41
C ASP A 201 -14.23 -18.78 10.38
N ARG A 202 -14.11 -19.76 11.30
CA ARG A 202 -13.02 -19.81 12.29
C ARG A 202 -11.66 -20.09 11.70
N GLU A 203 -11.63 -20.74 10.54
CA GLU A 203 -10.39 -20.94 9.79
C GLU A 203 -10.12 -19.76 8.84
N GLY A 204 -11.04 -18.79 8.78
CA GLY A 204 -11.01 -17.65 7.86
C GLY A 204 -9.96 -16.63 8.23
N VAL A 205 -9.45 -15.91 7.22
CA VAL A 205 -8.38 -14.91 7.41
C VAL A 205 -8.80 -13.79 8.36
N VAL A 206 -10.08 -13.39 8.36
CA VAL A 206 -10.58 -12.36 9.28
C VAL A 206 -10.55 -12.84 10.72
N HIS A 207 -11.01 -14.07 10.99
CA HIS A 207 -10.99 -14.63 12.34
C HIS A 207 -9.57 -14.73 12.86
N GLN A 208 -8.67 -15.39 12.11
CA GLN A 208 -7.27 -15.56 12.48
C GLN A 208 -6.55 -14.22 12.69
N LEU A 209 -6.83 -13.19 11.87
CA LEU A 209 -6.25 -11.85 12.05
C LEU A 209 -6.65 -11.21 13.38
N VAL A 210 -7.89 -11.43 13.82
CA VAL A 210 -8.45 -10.84 15.04
C VAL A 210 -8.09 -11.65 16.28
N THR A 211 -7.96 -12.97 16.17
CA THR A 211 -7.75 -13.87 17.32
C THR A 211 -6.30 -14.28 17.53
N ASP A 212 -5.54 -14.49 16.46
CA ASP A 212 -4.22 -15.12 16.57
C ASP A 212 -3.15 -14.05 16.87
N ILE A 213 -3.29 -12.86 16.28
CA ILE A 213 -2.38 -11.74 16.53
C ILE A 213 -2.93 -10.86 17.66
N ASP A 214 -2.12 -10.66 18.69
CA ASP A 214 -2.47 -9.79 19.82
C ASP A 214 -2.76 -8.36 19.34
N GLU A 215 -3.88 -7.80 19.79
CA GLU A 215 -4.27 -6.42 19.51
C GLU A 215 -3.17 -5.40 19.89
N ALA A 216 -2.39 -5.68 20.94
CA ALA A 216 -1.27 -4.85 21.37
C ALA A 216 -0.14 -4.74 20.31
N ASP A 217 -0.07 -5.66 19.36
CA ASP A 217 0.89 -5.60 18.26
C ASP A 217 0.46 -4.63 17.14
N PHE A 218 -0.81 -4.17 17.16
CA PHE A 218 -1.31 -3.09 16.30
C PHE A 218 -1.42 -1.73 17.04
N ASP A 219 -1.54 -1.72 18.38
CA ASP A 219 -1.68 -0.48 19.19
C ASP A 219 -0.42 0.39 19.23
N VAL A 220 -0.42 1.51 18.50
CA VAL A 220 0.71 2.46 18.42
C VAL A 220 1.14 3.05 19.77
N LYS A 221 0.30 2.97 20.81
CA LYS A 221 0.65 3.42 22.17
C LYS A 221 1.65 2.48 22.85
N LYS A 222 1.83 1.25 22.35
CA LYS A 222 2.75 0.25 22.89
C LYS A 222 4.18 0.36 22.31
N GLY A 223 4.39 1.23 21.31
CA GLY A 223 5.66 1.49 20.63
C GLY A 223 6.11 0.41 19.63
N GLY A 224 6.43 0.79 18.39
CA GLY A 224 6.94 -0.13 17.34
C GLY A 224 5.88 -0.81 16.46
N GLN A 225 4.59 -0.53 16.64
CA GLN A 225 3.50 -1.26 15.99
C GLN A 225 3.33 -0.92 14.51
N ILE A 226 3.83 0.21 14.02
CA ILE A 226 3.84 0.47 12.57
C ILE A 226 4.72 -0.55 11.84
N GLU A 227 5.70 -1.15 12.53
CA GLU A 227 6.54 -2.22 11.96
C GLU A 227 5.76 -3.51 11.69
N ILE A 228 4.62 -3.78 12.37
CA ILE A 228 3.83 -5.01 12.13
C ILE A 228 3.37 -5.11 10.67
N ILE A 229 3.00 -3.99 10.06
CA ILE A 229 2.59 -3.91 8.65
C ILE A 229 3.73 -4.40 7.75
N GLY A 230 4.96 -4.01 8.10
CA GLY A 230 6.18 -4.46 7.44
C GLY A 230 6.44 -5.95 7.58
N TRP A 231 6.29 -6.49 8.80
CA TRP A 231 6.47 -7.92 9.06
C TRP A 231 5.41 -8.77 8.35
N LEU A 232 4.14 -8.38 8.43
CA LEU A 232 3.05 -9.05 7.72
C LEU A 232 3.30 -9.12 6.22
N TYR A 233 3.76 -8.04 5.61
CA TYR A 233 4.14 -8.01 4.19
C TYR A 233 5.32 -8.93 3.86
N GLN A 234 6.36 -8.91 4.69
CA GLN A 234 7.52 -9.78 4.50
C GLN A 234 7.11 -11.24 4.56
N TYR A 235 6.36 -11.63 5.59
CA TYR A 235 5.96 -13.01 5.81
C TYR A 235 4.91 -13.48 4.80
N TYR A 236 4.05 -12.59 4.31
CA TYR A 236 3.10 -12.92 3.25
C TYR A 236 3.84 -13.47 2.01
N ASN A 237 5.00 -12.90 1.66
CA ASN A 237 5.77 -13.31 0.48
C ASN A 237 6.82 -14.41 0.73
N SER A 238 6.99 -14.91 1.96
CA SER A 238 8.14 -15.76 2.32
C SER A 238 8.21 -17.07 1.54
N GLU A 239 7.12 -17.85 1.50
CA GLU A 239 7.08 -19.13 0.77
C GLU A 239 7.24 -18.95 -0.74
N TYR A 240 6.65 -17.88 -1.30
CA TYR A 240 6.77 -17.58 -2.72
C TYR A 240 8.20 -17.17 -3.08
N LYS A 241 8.86 -16.41 -2.21
CA LYS A 241 10.26 -16.06 -2.33
C LYS A 241 11.17 -17.31 -2.26
N ASP A 242 10.88 -18.24 -1.36
CA ASP A 242 11.61 -19.52 -1.27
C ASP A 242 11.42 -20.39 -2.51
N GLN A 243 10.20 -20.41 -3.06
CA GLN A 243 9.92 -21.06 -4.34
C GLN A 243 10.75 -20.44 -5.47
N ILE A 244 10.80 -19.10 -5.57
CA ILE A 244 11.63 -18.41 -6.56
C ILE A 244 13.10 -18.82 -6.40
N TYR A 245 13.67 -18.80 -5.19
CA TYR A 245 15.06 -19.23 -5.00
C TYR A 245 15.31 -20.70 -5.32
N SER A 246 14.33 -21.57 -5.10
CA SER A 246 14.39 -22.96 -5.55
C SER A 246 14.41 -23.05 -7.08
N ASP A 247 13.56 -22.29 -7.77
CA ASP A 247 13.52 -22.18 -9.22
C ASP A 247 14.87 -21.69 -9.79
N LEU A 248 15.50 -20.70 -9.17
CA LEU A 248 16.84 -20.23 -9.56
C LEU A 248 17.89 -21.35 -9.46
N LYS A 249 17.88 -22.13 -8.37
CA LYS A 249 18.80 -23.27 -8.21
C LYS A 249 18.61 -24.32 -9.32
N ASN A 250 17.42 -24.39 -9.89
CA ASN A 250 17.08 -25.24 -11.03
C ASN A 250 17.30 -24.54 -12.40
N ASN A 251 18.01 -23.41 -12.44
CA ASN A 251 18.31 -22.61 -13.64
C ASN A 251 17.08 -22.03 -14.36
N ILE A 252 15.96 -21.87 -13.65
CA ILE A 252 14.80 -21.14 -14.16
C ILE A 252 15.08 -19.65 -13.96
N LYS A 253 14.98 -18.86 -15.04
CA LYS A 253 15.20 -17.41 -15.00
C LYS A 253 14.07 -16.72 -14.23
N ILE A 254 14.41 -15.66 -13.50
CA ILE A 254 13.43 -14.74 -12.91
C ILE A 254 12.87 -13.88 -14.04
N ASP A 255 11.56 -13.92 -14.23
CA ASP A 255 10.82 -12.99 -15.10
C ASP A 255 10.57 -11.64 -14.40
N ASN A 256 10.12 -10.62 -15.13
CA ASN A 256 9.91 -9.29 -14.56
C ASN A 256 8.89 -9.30 -13.39
N GLU A 257 7.87 -10.18 -13.44
CA GLU A 257 6.84 -10.28 -12.41
C GLU A 257 7.39 -10.81 -11.07
N ARG A 258 8.41 -11.68 -11.12
CA ARG A 258 9.06 -12.29 -9.94
C ARG A 258 10.18 -11.44 -9.34
N VAL A 259 10.74 -10.47 -10.08
CA VAL A 259 11.86 -9.63 -9.62
C VAL A 259 11.56 -8.95 -8.28
N PRO A 260 10.41 -8.26 -8.08
CA PRO A 260 10.13 -7.54 -6.83
C PRO A 260 10.17 -8.43 -5.58
N VAL A 261 9.67 -9.67 -5.70
CA VAL A 261 9.65 -10.62 -4.58
C VAL A 261 11.06 -11.19 -4.35
N ALA A 262 11.79 -11.51 -5.42
CA ALA A 262 13.14 -12.08 -5.34
C ALA A 262 14.15 -11.13 -4.69
N THR A 263 13.99 -9.82 -4.89
CA THR A 263 14.89 -8.77 -4.39
C THR A 263 14.42 -8.16 -3.07
N GLN A 264 13.28 -8.60 -2.53
CA GLN A 264 12.72 -8.09 -1.27
C GLN A 264 13.68 -8.36 -0.11
N LEU A 265 14.36 -7.34 0.41
CA LEU A 265 15.25 -7.45 1.58
C LEU A 265 14.78 -6.52 2.69
N PHE A 266 14.70 -7.06 3.90
CA PHE A 266 14.26 -6.28 5.06
C PHE A 266 15.46 -5.67 5.78
N THR A 267 15.32 -4.42 6.21
CA THR A 267 16.31 -3.74 7.04
C THR A 267 15.90 -3.83 8.51
N PRO A 268 16.63 -4.57 9.36
CA PRO A 268 16.32 -4.65 10.79
C PRO A 268 16.18 -3.28 11.46
N ALA A 269 15.24 -3.15 12.40
CA ALA A 269 14.93 -1.87 13.05
C ALA A 269 16.15 -1.17 13.65
N TRP A 270 17.12 -1.90 14.20
CA TRP A 270 18.34 -1.29 14.73
C TRP A 270 19.24 -0.69 13.64
N ILE A 271 19.28 -1.30 12.44
CA ILE A 271 20.03 -0.78 11.28
C ILE A 271 19.34 0.48 10.78
N VAL A 272 18.01 0.47 10.65
CA VAL A 272 17.24 1.66 10.28
C VAL A 272 17.53 2.81 11.23
N LYS A 273 17.44 2.55 12.54
CA LYS A 273 17.69 3.57 13.57
C LYS A 273 19.12 4.10 13.50
N TYR A 274 20.09 3.20 13.42
CA TYR A 274 21.49 3.56 13.25
C TYR A 274 21.71 4.45 12.01
N MET A 275 21.19 4.05 10.85
CA MET A 275 21.35 4.82 9.61
C MET A 275 20.77 6.23 9.75
N VAL A 276 19.51 6.37 10.17
CA VAL A 276 18.84 7.67 10.25
C VAL A 276 19.45 8.57 11.33
N GLU A 277 19.72 8.04 12.52
CA GLU A 277 20.33 8.82 13.62
C GLU A 277 21.72 9.35 13.21
N ASN A 278 22.53 8.55 12.50
CA ASN A 278 23.88 8.90 12.09
C ASN A 278 23.98 9.60 10.72
N THR A 279 22.85 9.85 10.05
CA THR A 279 22.76 10.63 8.81
C THR A 279 21.98 11.92 9.05
N LEU A 280 20.65 11.84 9.11
CA LEU A 280 19.77 12.97 9.42
C LEU A 280 20.09 13.59 10.78
N GLY A 281 20.19 12.76 11.83
CA GLY A 281 20.46 13.26 13.17
C GLY A 281 21.83 13.95 13.25
N LYS A 282 22.84 13.34 12.61
CA LYS A 282 24.18 13.92 12.50
C LYS A 282 24.19 15.25 11.72
N LEU A 283 23.53 15.31 10.56
CA LEU A 283 23.39 16.54 9.76
C LEU A 283 22.82 17.69 10.60
N TRP A 284 21.77 17.40 11.38
CA TRP A 284 21.17 18.38 12.27
C TRP A 284 22.14 18.88 13.35
N LEU A 285 22.85 17.95 14.01
CA LEU A 285 23.79 18.24 15.09
C LEU A 285 25.08 18.93 14.64
N GLU A 286 25.46 18.80 13.37
CA GLU A 286 26.57 19.57 12.80
C GLU A 286 26.20 21.06 12.64
N SER A 287 24.92 21.37 12.53
CA SER A 287 24.41 22.73 12.32
C SER A 287 23.82 23.37 13.60
N HIS A 288 23.56 22.57 14.64
CA HIS A 288 22.88 22.99 15.87
C HIS A 288 23.47 22.36 17.13
N SER A 289 23.30 23.04 18.26
CA SER A 289 23.56 22.43 19.57
C SER A 289 22.68 21.19 19.79
N ASN A 290 23.24 20.13 20.39
CA ASN A 290 22.52 18.90 20.69
C ASN A 290 21.19 19.12 21.43
N GLY A 291 21.18 19.97 22.46
CA GLY A 291 19.95 20.31 23.16
C GLY A 291 19.22 19.12 23.78
N GLY A 292 19.92 17.99 24.00
CA GLY A 292 19.36 16.75 24.55
C GLY A 292 18.70 15.81 23.54
N LEU A 293 18.74 16.11 22.23
CA LEU A 293 18.17 15.26 21.18
C LEU A 293 18.77 13.85 21.17
N THR A 294 20.09 13.73 21.39
CA THR A 294 20.78 12.43 21.40
C THR A 294 20.26 11.47 22.48
N ASN A 295 19.60 11.97 23.53
CA ASN A 295 19.01 11.11 24.57
C ASN A 295 17.85 10.26 24.01
N LYS A 296 17.24 10.70 22.90
CA LYS A 296 16.19 9.96 22.18
C LYS A 296 16.76 9.05 21.07
N TRP A 297 18.06 9.13 20.79
CA TRP A 297 18.74 8.47 19.66
C TRP A 297 19.75 7.44 20.18
N ARG A 298 19.27 6.20 20.36
CA ARG A 298 20.01 5.13 21.05
C ARG A 298 21.25 4.66 20.28
N TYR A 299 21.22 4.76 18.96
CA TYR A 299 22.24 4.27 18.03
C TYR A 299 23.12 5.39 17.46
N TYR A 300 22.91 6.64 17.88
CA TYR A 300 23.74 7.77 17.50
C TYR A 300 25.15 7.59 18.05
N LEU A 301 26.14 7.73 17.18
CA LEU A 301 27.55 7.66 17.53
C LEU A 301 28.13 9.07 17.52
N PRO A 302 28.56 9.61 18.68
CA PRO A 302 29.34 10.84 18.70
C PRO A 302 30.59 10.70 17.82
N ALA A 303 31.03 11.82 17.23
CA ALA A 303 32.27 11.83 16.48
C ALA A 303 33.43 11.31 17.36
N ALA A 304 34.08 10.25 16.91
CA ALA A 304 35.32 9.79 17.53
C ALA A 304 36.44 10.79 17.24
N SER A 305 37.38 10.95 18.18
CA SER A 305 38.58 11.76 17.96
C SER A 305 39.31 11.27 16.70
N GLN A 306 39.49 12.18 15.74
CA GLN A 306 40.24 11.93 14.51
C GLN A 306 41.61 12.59 14.61
N ALA A 307 42.54 12.19 13.74
CA ALA A 307 43.80 12.92 13.58
C ALA A 307 43.52 14.37 13.15
N GLU A 308 44.31 15.32 13.65
CA GLU A 308 44.13 16.77 13.45
C GLU A 308 43.97 17.17 11.96
N ALA A 309 44.70 16.52 11.06
CA ALA A 309 44.60 16.73 9.63
C ALA A 309 43.22 16.35 9.04
N VAL A 310 42.57 15.32 9.59
CA VAL A 310 41.22 14.89 9.19
C VAL A 310 40.17 15.87 9.72
N GLU A 311 40.32 16.36 10.95
CA GLU A 311 39.41 17.38 11.50
C GLU A 311 39.49 18.69 10.72
N LEU A 312 40.70 19.15 10.36
CA LEU A 312 40.90 20.33 9.52
C LEU A 312 40.26 20.17 8.12
N ALA A 313 40.41 18.99 7.50
CA ALA A 313 39.79 18.71 6.21
C ALA A 313 38.26 18.64 6.30
N LEU A 314 37.69 18.09 7.38
CA LEU A 314 36.25 18.08 7.62
C LEU A 314 35.70 19.49 7.88
N ALA A 315 36.39 20.31 8.67
CA ALA A 315 36.01 21.70 8.92
C ALA A 315 36.00 22.54 7.63
N SER A 316 36.94 22.30 6.70
CA SER A 316 36.96 22.96 5.38
C SER A 316 35.85 22.51 4.41
N ARG A 317 35.22 21.37 4.69
CA ARG A 317 34.10 20.81 3.89
C ARG A 317 32.72 21.21 4.40
N GLN A 318 32.63 21.78 5.61
CA GLN A 318 31.38 22.26 6.18
C GLN A 318 30.98 23.61 5.56
N ASN A 319 30.48 23.59 4.33
CA ASN A 319 29.65 24.66 3.77
C ASN A 319 28.19 24.57 4.27
N LEU A 320 27.96 23.85 5.37
CA LEU A 320 26.63 23.74 5.98
C LEU A 320 26.25 25.09 6.59
N PRO A 321 25.03 25.60 6.35
CA PRO A 321 24.56 26.79 7.01
C PRO A 321 24.66 26.63 8.52
N ARG A 322 25.18 27.65 9.22
CA ARG A 322 24.90 27.77 10.66
C ARG A 322 23.39 27.95 10.78
N GLU A 323 22.74 27.11 11.58
CA GLU A 323 21.28 27.14 11.79
C GLU A 323 20.46 26.67 10.56
N LEU A 324 20.73 25.45 10.07
CA LEU A 324 19.94 24.78 9.03
C LEU A 324 18.43 24.78 9.36
N ASN A 325 17.59 25.29 8.46
CA ASN A 325 16.13 25.23 8.67
C ASN A 325 15.64 23.78 8.48
N PRO A 326 14.87 23.19 9.43
CA PRO A 326 14.36 21.82 9.26
C PRO A 326 13.49 21.64 8.02
N GLU A 327 12.84 22.70 7.52
CA GLU A 327 12.03 22.66 6.30
C GLU A 327 12.85 22.49 5.01
N GLU A 328 14.16 22.77 5.05
CA GLU A 328 15.05 22.68 3.89
C GLU A 328 15.68 21.28 3.74
N ILE A 329 15.54 20.43 4.77
CA ILE A 329 16.09 19.07 4.77
C ILE A 329 15.26 18.19 3.84
N LYS A 330 15.88 17.54 2.86
CA LYS A 330 15.22 16.54 2.01
C LYS A 330 15.84 15.17 2.23
N ILE A 331 14.99 14.17 2.44
CA ILE A 331 15.36 12.78 2.67
C ILE A 331 14.66 11.95 1.60
N ILE A 332 15.44 11.15 0.88
CA ILE A 332 14.92 10.20 -0.09
C ILE A 332 15.33 8.78 0.28
N ASP A 333 14.37 7.87 0.28
CA ASP A 333 14.60 6.44 0.24
C ASP A 333 14.20 5.92 -1.15
N PRO A 334 15.15 5.71 -2.07
CA PRO A 334 14.86 5.40 -3.47
C PRO A 334 14.48 3.92 -3.71
N SER A 335 14.45 3.11 -2.65
CA SER A 335 14.04 1.70 -2.65
C SER A 335 13.34 1.38 -1.33
N MET A 336 12.26 2.12 -1.06
CA MET A 336 11.72 2.26 0.28
C MET A 336 11.08 1.01 0.88
N GLY A 337 10.75 0.02 0.06
CA GLY A 337 9.97 -1.15 0.46
C GLY A 337 8.68 -0.71 1.14
N SER A 338 8.39 -1.26 2.31
CA SER A 338 7.25 -0.87 3.15
C SER A 338 7.48 0.40 4.00
N GLY A 339 8.54 1.16 3.74
CA GLY A 339 8.74 2.51 4.27
C GLY A 339 9.37 2.59 5.66
N HIS A 340 10.05 1.55 6.16
CA HIS A 340 10.62 1.53 7.52
C HIS A 340 11.59 2.69 7.79
N ILE A 341 12.45 3.01 6.82
CA ILE A 341 13.39 4.13 6.94
C ILE A 341 12.62 5.45 6.99
N LEU A 342 11.63 5.64 6.12
CA LEU A 342 10.80 6.84 6.08
C LEU A 342 10.01 7.05 7.38
N VAL A 343 9.41 5.98 7.92
CA VAL A 343 8.65 6.00 9.18
C VAL A 343 9.53 6.39 10.36
N TYR A 344 10.78 5.92 10.41
CA TYR A 344 11.70 6.29 11.49
C TYR A 344 12.36 7.67 11.26
N ALA A 345 12.66 8.03 10.02
CA ALA A 345 13.07 9.39 9.66
C ALA A 345 12.01 10.43 10.05
N PHE A 346 10.72 10.08 9.92
CA PHE A 346 9.62 10.88 10.43
C PHE A 346 9.77 11.15 11.93
N ASP A 347 10.02 10.13 12.76
CA ASP A 347 10.19 10.30 14.22
C ASP A 347 11.39 11.20 14.55
N VAL A 348 12.51 11.04 13.84
CA VAL A 348 13.69 11.90 14.04
C VAL A 348 13.41 13.35 13.62
N LEU A 349 12.71 13.57 12.49
CA LEU A 349 12.26 14.90 12.07
C LEU A 349 11.29 15.51 13.08
N MET A 350 10.35 14.74 13.64
CA MET A 350 9.46 15.23 14.69
C MET A 350 10.25 15.76 15.89
N HIS A 351 11.29 15.03 16.34
CA HIS A 351 12.16 15.52 17.42
C HIS A 351 12.85 16.85 17.06
N ILE A 352 13.30 17.00 15.81
CA ILE A 352 13.94 18.21 15.30
C ILE A 352 12.95 19.38 15.26
N TYR A 353 11.79 19.20 14.64
CA TYR A 353 10.75 20.23 14.53
C TYR A 353 10.21 20.68 15.90
N GLU A 354 9.94 19.74 16.81
CA GLU A 354 9.55 20.04 18.19
C GLU A 354 10.60 20.92 18.89
N ARG A 355 11.89 20.64 18.65
CA ARG A 355 12.99 21.43 19.22
C ARG A 355 13.04 22.85 18.66
N CYS A 356 12.64 23.04 17.42
CA CYS A 356 12.48 24.34 16.78
C CYS A 356 11.18 25.07 17.20
N GLY A 357 10.35 24.46 18.05
CA GLY A 357 9.13 25.08 18.59
C GLY A 357 7.88 24.87 17.74
N TYR A 358 7.92 24.00 16.73
CA TYR A 358 6.74 23.66 15.94
C TYR A 358 5.76 22.82 16.76
N THR A 359 4.47 22.99 16.51
CA THR A 359 3.45 22.09 17.07
C THR A 359 3.50 20.73 16.36
N ASN A 360 3.06 19.66 17.02
CA ASN A 360 3.02 18.33 16.39
C ASN A 360 2.19 18.33 15.09
N ARG A 361 1.14 19.15 15.02
CA ARG A 361 0.30 19.28 13.83
C ARG A 361 1.06 19.91 12.67
N ASP A 362 1.69 21.06 12.90
CA ASP A 362 2.41 21.79 11.85
C ASP A 362 3.64 20.99 11.39
N ALA A 363 4.41 20.45 12.34
CA ALA A 363 5.54 19.58 12.06
C ALA A 363 5.14 18.39 11.18
N THR A 364 4.06 17.69 11.52
CA THR A 364 3.55 16.54 10.75
C THR A 364 3.27 16.91 9.30
N ILE A 365 2.58 18.04 9.08
CA ILE A 365 2.22 18.52 7.73
C ILE A 365 3.48 18.84 6.93
N LEU A 366 4.40 19.60 7.54
CA LEU A 366 5.65 20.02 6.90
C LEU A 366 6.56 18.84 6.57
N ILE A 367 6.65 17.84 7.45
CA ILE A 367 7.43 16.62 7.24
C ILE A 367 6.97 15.86 5.99
N LEU A 368 5.65 15.69 5.82
CA LEU A 368 5.09 15.03 4.64
C LEU A 368 5.29 15.84 3.36
N GLN A 369 5.19 17.17 3.43
CA GLN A 369 5.22 18.04 2.25
C GLN A 369 6.63 18.43 1.79
N LYS A 370 7.59 18.51 2.72
CA LYS A 370 8.91 19.11 2.45
C LYS A 370 10.07 18.15 2.64
N ASN A 371 9.94 17.17 3.53
CA ASN A 371 11.10 16.41 3.99
C ASN A 371 11.19 14.99 3.43
N LEU A 372 10.10 14.22 3.44
CA LEU A 372 10.16 12.78 3.14
C LEU A 372 9.79 12.48 1.69
N TYR A 373 10.68 11.78 1.00
CA TYR A 373 10.53 11.30 -0.38
C TYR A 373 10.83 9.80 -0.44
N GLY A 374 10.08 9.04 -1.22
CA GLY A 374 10.28 7.59 -1.36
C GLY A 374 9.94 7.08 -2.75
N LEU A 375 10.71 6.10 -3.22
CA LEU A 375 10.46 5.40 -4.48
C LEU A 375 10.55 3.89 -4.25
N ASP A 376 9.70 3.13 -4.94
CA ASP A 376 9.85 1.69 -5.03
C ASP A 376 9.35 1.18 -6.39
N ILE A 377 9.95 0.11 -6.91
CA ILE A 377 9.48 -0.52 -8.16
C ILE A 377 8.23 -1.35 -7.93
N ASP A 378 8.03 -1.86 -6.71
CA ASP A 378 6.85 -2.66 -6.39
C ASP A 378 5.70 -1.76 -5.95
N ARG A 379 4.66 -1.64 -6.78
CA ARG A 379 3.42 -0.94 -6.43
C ARG A 379 2.87 -1.42 -5.08
N ARG A 380 3.00 -2.72 -4.79
CA ARG A 380 2.53 -3.33 -3.55
C ARG A 380 3.29 -2.86 -2.33
N ALA A 381 4.59 -2.61 -2.46
CA ALA A 381 5.42 -2.05 -1.39
C ALA A 381 5.11 -0.57 -1.19
N PHE A 382 4.95 0.17 -2.29
CA PHE A 382 4.51 1.57 -2.28
C PHE A 382 3.21 1.77 -1.49
N GLN A 383 2.18 0.94 -1.71
CA GLN A 383 0.91 1.05 -0.99
C GLN A 383 1.09 0.92 0.53
N LEU A 384 1.98 0.04 0.96
CA LEU A 384 2.29 -0.17 2.37
C LEU A 384 3.13 0.97 2.96
N ALA A 385 4.12 1.48 2.23
CA ALA A 385 4.89 2.64 2.65
C ALA A 385 4.01 3.89 2.78
N TYR A 386 3.14 4.12 1.79
CA TYR A 386 2.12 5.16 1.84
C TYR A 386 1.27 5.04 3.11
N PHE A 387 0.69 3.86 3.35
CA PHE A 387 -0.13 3.62 4.52
C PHE A 387 0.65 3.81 5.83
N ALA A 388 1.85 3.24 5.95
CA ALA A 388 2.68 3.32 7.14
C ALA A 388 3.08 4.77 7.47
N VAL A 389 3.45 5.57 6.46
CA VAL A 389 3.75 7.00 6.61
C VAL A 389 2.51 7.79 7.02
N MET A 390 1.35 7.53 6.41
CA MET A 390 0.09 8.19 6.79
C MET A 390 -0.36 7.82 8.21
N MET A 391 -0.18 6.56 8.62
CA MET A 391 -0.49 6.11 9.98
C MET A 391 0.47 6.70 11.01
N LYS A 392 1.76 6.82 10.67
CA LYS A 392 2.76 7.54 11.47
C LYS A 392 2.37 9.01 11.63
N ALA A 393 1.98 9.68 10.56
CA ALA A 393 1.50 11.06 10.63
C ALA A 393 0.22 11.18 11.48
N ARG A 394 -0.70 10.21 11.37
CA ARG A 394 -1.96 10.17 12.13
C ARG A 394 -1.76 10.01 13.64
N GLN A 395 -0.63 9.45 14.05
CA GLN A 395 -0.18 9.37 15.45
C GLN A 395 0.04 10.76 16.06
N TYR A 396 0.58 11.71 15.29
CA TYR A 396 0.92 13.06 15.76
C TYR A 396 -0.14 14.11 15.41
N ASN A 397 -0.87 13.92 14.30
CA ASN A 397 -1.97 14.78 13.88
C ASN A 397 -3.25 13.97 13.64
N ARG A 398 -4.22 14.09 14.57
CA ARG A 398 -5.51 13.37 14.48
C ARG A 398 -6.37 13.74 13.26
N ARG A 399 -6.12 14.89 12.64
CA ARG A 399 -6.86 15.38 11.48
C ARG A 399 -6.14 15.11 10.17
N ILE A 400 -4.97 14.45 10.17
CA ILE A 400 -4.12 14.37 8.97
C ILE A 400 -4.84 13.83 7.73
N LEU A 401 -5.72 12.84 7.91
CA LEU A 401 -6.51 12.23 6.84
C LEU A 401 -7.55 13.19 6.23
N GLN A 402 -7.83 14.33 6.87
CA GLN A 402 -8.75 15.37 6.42
C GLN A 402 -8.02 16.60 5.86
N GLU A 403 -6.68 16.66 5.97
CA GLU A 403 -5.89 17.82 5.50
C GLU A 403 -5.58 17.75 3.99
N ASN A 404 -6.05 16.70 3.29
CA ASN A 404 -5.79 16.45 1.87
C ASN A 404 -4.28 16.52 1.51
N ILE A 405 -3.45 15.89 2.34
CA ILE A 405 -2.00 15.84 2.14
C ILE A 405 -1.62 14.53 1.50
N ARG A 406 -0.89 14.61 0.40
CA ARG A 406 -0.26 13.46 -0.24
C ARG A 406 1.23 13.41 0.11
N PRO A 407 1.74 12.34 0.75
CA PRO A 407 3.16 12.15 0.95
C PRO A 407 3.89 11.94 -0.38
N HIS A 408 5.17 12.34 -0.47
CA HIS A 408 5.99 12.16 -1.68
C HIS A 408 6.59 10.77 -1.81
N VAL A 409 5.76 9.74 -1.65
CA VAL A 409 6.13 8.34 -1.93
C VAL A 409 5.49 7.91 -3.24
N TYR A 410 6.21 7.18 -4.08
CA TYR A 410 5.72 6.79 -5.41
C TYR A 410 6.16 5.38 -5.79
N ALA A 411 5.28 4.67 -6.49
CA ALA A 411 5.68 3.51 -7.28
C ALA A 411 6.31 3.99 -8.59
N ILE A 412 7.42 3.38 -8.99
CA ILE A 412 8.05 3.61 -10.29
C ILE A 412 7.25 2.82 -11.33
N ASN A 413 6.69 3.51 -12.32
CA ASN A 413 5.94 2.90 -13.41
C ASN A 413 6.71 3.09 -14.73
N ASP A 414 6.50 2.18 -15.67
CA ASP A 414 7.08 2.28 -17.01
C ASP A 414 6.46 3.43 -17.82
N ASN A 415 6.99 3.69 -19.01
CA ASN A 415 6.54 4.72 -19.94
C ASN A 415 5.23 4.38 -20.68
N SER A 416 4.53 3.32 -20.31
CA SER A 416 3.38 2.77 -21.07
C SER A 416 2.26 3.79 -21.29
N LEU A 417 2.11 4.75 -20.38
CA LEU A 417 1.14 5.85 -20.49
C LEU A 417 1.61 6.98 -21.43
N LEU A 418 2.92 7.15 -21.65
CA LEU A 418 3.51 8.22 -22.46
C LEU A 418 3.56 7.82 -23.95
N THR A 419 2.39 7.57 -24.55
CA THR A 419 2.32 7.22 -25.97
C THR A 419 2.72 8.41 -26.86
N PRO A 420 3.21 8.17 -28.09
CA PRO A 420 3.52 9.25 -29.03
C PRO A 420 2.34 10.21 -29.26
N GLU A 421 1.12 9.69 -29.27
CA GLU A 421 -0.11 10.48 -29.37
C GLU A 421 -0.30 11.37 -28.13
N LEU A 422 -0.18 10.83 -26.92
CA LEU A 422 -0.31 11.62 -25.69
C LEU A 422 0.78 12.69 -25.61
N ILE A 423 2.03 12.36 -25.94
CA ILE A 423 3.13 13.32 -25.95
C ILE A 423 2.84 14.45 -26.95
N LYS A 424 2.31 14.12 -28.13
CA LYS A 424 1.92 15.11 -29.13
C LYS A 424 0.80 16.01 -28.61
N ASP A 425 -0.21 15.44 -27.97
CA ASP A 425 -1.37 16.17 -27.45
C ASP A 425 -1.01 17.07 -26.26
N LEU A 426 -0.15 16.59 -25.35
CA LEU A 426 0.37 17.37 -24.23
C LEU A 426 1.27 18.50 -24.70
N ALA A 427 2.20 18.24 -25.61
CA ALA A 427 3.13 19.26 -26.07
C ALA A 427 2.49 20.27 -27.03
N GLN A 428 1.40 19.92 -27.72
CA GLN A 428 0.75 20.73 -28.75
C GLN A 428 1.79 21.26 -29.76
N ASP A 429 1.95 22.59 -29.89
CA ASP A 429 2.93 23.23 -30.77
C ASP A 429 4.28 23.52 -30.07
N ASN A 430 4.43 23.19 -28.79
CA ASN A 430 5.65 23.41 -28.02
C ASN A 430 6.68 22.31 -28.28
N GLN A 431 7.60 22.56 -29.22
CA GLN A 431 8.63 21.60 -29.59
C GLN A 431 9.58 21.26 -28.42
N ALA A 432 9.96 22.23 -27.59
CA ALA A 432 10.88 21.98 -26.47
C ALA A 432 10.25 21.02 -25.44
N MET A 433 8.97 21.21 -25.13
CA MET A 433 8.23 20.29 -24.26
C MET A 433 8.07 18.91 -24.88
N ARG A 434 7.84 18.84 -26.20
CA ARG A 434 7.78 17.55 -26.91
C ARG A 434 9.10 16.81 -26.76
N ASP A 435 10.23 17.48 -26.98
CA ASP A 435 11.55 16.87 -26.89
C ASP A 435 11.84 16.40 -25.45
N ASP A 436 11.48 17.19 -24.44
CA ASP A 436 11.59 16.82 -23.03
C ASP A 436 10.74 15.58 -22.68
N LEU A 437 9.48 15.54 -23.13
CA LEU A 437 8.58 14.40 -22.90
C LEU A 437 9.03 13.13 -23.63
N VAL A 438 9.57 13.26 -24.84
CA VAL A 438 10.17 12.13 -25.57
C VAL A 438 11.41 11.62 -24.85
N SER A 439 12.27 12.50 -24.34
CA SER A 439 13.43 12.11 -23.55
C SER A 439 13.00 11.37 -22.28
N LEU A 440 12.00 11.89 -21.56
CA LEU A 440 11.47 11.27 -20.35
C LEU A 440 10.89 9.89 -20.64
N ALA A 441 10.10 9.73 -21.70
CA ALA A 441 9.56 8.45 -22.12
C ALA A 441 10.67 7.44 -22.45
N GLY A 442 11.75 7.90 -23.09
CA GLY A 442 12.94 7.08 -23.36
C GLY A 442 13.67 6.65 -22.09
N ASP A 443 13.86 7.56 -21.13
CA ASP A 443 14.56 7.27 -19.87
C ASP A 443 13.73 6.35 -18.96
N LEU A 444 12.40 6.46 -18.99
CA LEU A 444 11.47 5.61 -18.22
C LEU A 444 11.19 4.25 -18.86
N ALA A 445 11.73 3.95 -20.04
CA ALA A 445 11.53 2.66 -20.69
C ALA A 445 12.14 1.51 -19.83
N GLY A 446 11.30 0.58 -19.38
CA GLY A 446 11.71 -0.50 -18.48
C GLY A 446 11.90 -0.05 -17.04
N ALA A 447 11.31 1.08 -16.62
CA ALA A 447 11.53 1.65 -15.29
C ALA A 447 11.11 0.72 -14.15
N GLU A 448 10.12 -0.14 -14.36
CA GLU A 448 9.68 -1.16 -13.40
C GLU A 448 10.72 -2.26 -13.15
N ILE A 449 11.75 -2.36 -14.00
CA ILE A 449 12.88 -3.28 -13.85
C ILE A 449 14.08 -2.58 -13.23
N TYR A 450 14.42 -1.39 -13.73
CA TYR A 450 15.64 -0.68 -13.32
C TYR A 450 15.47 0.15 -12.04
N GLY A 451 14.27 0.65 -11.79
CA GLY A 451 13.96 1.44 -10.60
C GLY A 451 14.87 2.65 -10.42
N SER A 452 15.46 2.78 -9.24
CA SER A 452 16.34 3.90 -8.89
C SER A 452 17.68 3.94 -9.63
N LEU A 453 17.97 2.95 -10.50
CA LEU A 453 19.17 2.94 -11.33
C LEU A 453 19.04 3.80 -12.59
N ILE A 454 17.83 4.27 -12.89
CA ILE A 454 17.55 5.12 -14.05
C ILE A 454 18.22 6.48 -13.87
N ASP A 455 19.00 6.89 -14.87
CA ASP A 455 19.52 8.25 -14.97
C ASP A 455 18.56 9.08 -15.83
N VAL A 456 17.77 9.93 -15.17
CA VAL A 456 16.80 10.80 -15.84
C VAL A 456 17.52 12.05 -16.33
N LYS A 457 17.53 12.25 -17.66
CA LYS A 457 18.18 13.42 -18.25
C LYS A 457 17.51 14.71 -17.75
N PRO A 458 18.28 15.80 -17.56
CA PRO A 458 17.71 17.08 -17.19
C PRO A 458 16.70 17.54 -18.25
N ILE A 459 15.45 17.71 -17.83
CA ILE A 459 14.35 18.29 -18.62
C ILE A 459 13.71 19.44 -17.84
N ASN A 460 12.90 20.26 -18.51
CA ASN A 460 12.21 21.36 -17.86
C ASN A 460 10.93 20.90 -17.14
N PHE A 461 11.11 20.20 -16.01
CA PHE A 461 10.00 19.74 -15.17
C PHE A 461 9.04 20.87 -14.77
N ALA A 462 9.55 22.08 -14.48
CA ALA A 462 8.73 23.22 -14.12
C ALA A 462 7.75 23.60 -15.26
N ALA A 463 8.25 23.72 -16.49
CA ALA A 463 7.40 24.01 -17.64
C ALA A 463 6.36 22.91 -17.92
N ILE A 464 6.73 21.64 -17.72
CA ILE A 464 5.80 20.51 -17.85
C ILE A 464 4.71 20.58 -16.78
N TYR A 465 5.08 20.79 -15.51
CA TYR A 465 4.11 20.88 -14.42
C TYR A 465 3.18 22.09 -14.57
N ASP A 466 3.70 23.27 -14.90
CA ASP A 466 2.90 24.48 -15.13
C ASP A 466 1.89 24.26 -16.26
N HIS A 467 2.28 23.54 -17.31
CA HIS A 467 1.39 23.24 -18.43
C HIS A 467 0.30 22.23 -18.05
N ILE A 468 0.65 21.15 -17.33
CA ILE A 468 -0.32 20.18 -16.85
C ILE A 468 -1.34 20.83 -15.89
N GLU A 469 -0.89 21.70 -14.99
CA GLU A 469 -1.78 22.47 -14.12
C GLU A 469 -2.70 23.40 -14.91
N ALA A 470 -2.23 24.03 -15.99
CA ALA A 470 -3.08 24.85 -16.86
C ALA A 470 -4.17 24.06 -17.63
N LEU A 471 -4.04 22.72 -17.72
CA LEU A 471 -5.02 21.83 -18.33
C LEU A 471 -6.08 21.29 -17.34
N ARG A 472 -5.82 21.38 -16.02
CA ARG A 472 -6.74 20.98 -14.95
C ARG A 472 -7.78 22.06 -14.68
#